data_AF-A0A9X9A143-F1
#
_entry.id   AF-A0A9X9A143-F1
#
_cell.length_a   1.000
_cell.length_b   1.000
_cell.length_c   1.000
_cell.angle_alpha   90.00
_cell.angle_beta   90.00
_cell.angle_gamma   90.00
#
_symmetry.space_group_name_H-M   'P 1'
#
loop_
_entity.id
_entity.type
_entity.pdbx_description
1 polymer ?
#
loop_
_entity_poly.entity_id
_entity_poly.type
_entity_poly.pdbx_seq_one_letter_code
_entity_poly.pdbx_strand_id
1 'polypeptide(L)'
;NFSIKECKGSSDLYEYLSMKIAEDEEVLTLSSYAQVGQPVPNLLLGAVHYLLLAGKEHHLKTYYSSLVENTDTNLDKAFNHFKDFCKEYREEIITLLQTKLVQTNEVRRCAY
;
A
#
# COMPACT_ATOMS: atom_id res chain seq x y z
N ASN A 1 21.38 -18.28 5.78
CA ASN A 1 19.99 -18.36 6.30
C ASN A 1 19.40 -16.96 6.34
N PHE A 2 18.85 -16.50 5.22
CA PHE A 2 18.21 -15.19 5.07
C PHE A 2 17.03 -15.47 4.15
N SER A 3 15.81 -15.54 4.68
CA SER A 3 14.56 -15.56 3.88
C SER A 3 13.29 -15.84 4.69
N ILE A 4 13.35 -16.09 6.00
CA ILE A 4 12.13 -16.44 6.77
C ILE A 4 11.72 -15.33 7.77
N LYS A 5 12.54 -14.29 7.99
CA LYS A 5 12.30 -13.28 9.04
C LYS A 5 11.96 -11.86 8.57
N GLU A 6 11.98 -11.54 7.28
CA GLU A 6 11.82 -10.13 6.84
C GLU A 6 10.51 -9.79 6.11
N CYS A 7 9.62 -10.76 5.83
CA CYS A 7 8.36 -10.44 5.13
C CYS A 7 7.07 -10.99 5.79
N LYS A 8 7.17 -11.81 6.84
CA LYS A 8 6.03 -12.10 7.75
C LYS A 8 6.18 -11.16 8.95
N GLY A 9 5.37 -10.11 9.05
CA GLY A 9 5.40 -9.15 10.17
C GLY A 9 6.27 -7.89 9.97
N SER A 10 6.50 -7.40 8.75
CA SER A 10 7.20 -6.11 8.55
C SER A 10 6.33 -4.89 8.83
N SER A 11 5.00 -5.03 8.75
CA SER A 11 4.01 -4.06 9.23
C SER A 11 2.64 -4.73 9.33
N ASP A 12 2.06 -4.80 10.52
CA ASP A 12 0.72 -5.37 10.75
C ASP A 12 -0.35 -4.65 9.90
N LEU A 13 -0.15 -3.35 9.65
CA LEU A 13 -1.02 -2.56 8.78
C LEU A 13 -0.95 -3.08 7.34
N TYR A 14 0.24 -3.22 6.75
CA TYR A 14 0.35 -3.63 5.35
C TYR A 14 -0.11 -5.07 5.13
N GLU A 15 0.17 -5.97 6.08
CA GLU A 15 -0.33 -7.35 6.03
C GLU A 15 -1.86 -7.38 6.04
N TYR A 16 -2.49 -6.66 6.99
CA TYR A 16 -3.93 -6.59 7.10
C TYR A 16 -4.60 -5.94 5.87
N LEU A 17 -4.06 -4.81 5.40
CA LEU A 17 -4.58 -4.14 4.21
C LEU A 17 -4.46 -5.03 2.97
N SER A 18 -3.33 -5.71 2.77
CA SER A 18 -3.15 -6.60 1.62
C SER A 18 -4.18 -7.73 1.60
N MET A 19 -4.53 -8.29 2.76
CA MET A 19 -5.59 -9.29 2.85
C MET A 19 -6.96 -8.70 2.50
N LYS A 20 -7.30 -7.55 3.08
CA LYS A 20 -8.61 -6.91 2.86
C LYS A 20 -8.80 -6.38 1.45
N ILE A 21 -7.75 -5.91 0.80
CA ILE A 21 -7.77 -5.51 -0.62
C ILE A 21 -8.19 -6.68 -1.52
N ALA A 22 -7.74 -7.90 -1.22
CA ALA A 22 -8.12 -9.08 -2.00
C ALA A 22 -9.59 -9.51 -1.81
N GLU A 23 -10.23 -9.07 -0.71
CA GLU A 23 -11.62 -9.38 -0.36
C GLU A 23 -12.62 -8.30 -0.80
N ASP A 24 -12.16 -7.10 -1.17
CA ASP A 24 -13.03 -5.97 -1.55
C ASP A 24 -12.98 -5.70 -3.06
N GLU A 25 -14.11 -5.92 -3.73
CA GLU A 25 -14.24 -5.81 -5.19
C GLU A 25 -13.95 -4.40 -5.73
N GLU A 26 -14.31 -3.34 -4.98
CA GLU A 26 -14.10 -1.96 -5.42
C GLU A 26 -12.61 -1.62 -5.44
N VAL A 27 -11.90 -1.99 -4.38
CA VAL A 27 -10.45 -1.76 -4.26
C VAL A 27 -9.68 -2.68 -5.21
N LEU A 28 -10.13 -3.93 -5.38
CA LEU A 28 -9.58 -4.86 -6.37
C LEU A 28 -9.72 -4.30 -7.79
N THR A 29 -10.88 -3.73 -8.13
CA THR A 29 -11.12 -3.08 -9.43
C THR A 29 -10.20 -1.88 -9.62
N LEU A 30 -9.99 -1.05 -8.59
CA LEU A 30 -9.01 0.04 -8.66
C LEU A 30 -7.58 -0.48 -8.91
N SER A 31 -7.23 -1.60 -8.29
CA SER A 31 -5.90 -2.19 -8.45
C SER A 31 -5.65 -2.72 -9.88
N SER A 32 -6.71 -3.05 -10.63
CA SER A 32 -6.63 -3.55 -12.01
C SER A 32 -6.09 -2.54 -13.03
N TYR A 33 -6.02 -1.26 -12.67
CA TYR A 33 -5.41 -0.22 -13.51
C TYR A 33 -3.87 -0.29 -13.53
N ALA A 34 -3.26 -1.12 -12.67
CA ALA A 34 -1.84 -1.39 -12.68
C ALA A 34 -1.38 -2.06 -13.99
N GLN A 35 -0.15 -1.76 -14.41
CA GLN A 35 0.44 -2.40 -15.59
C GLN A 35 0.61 -3.92 -15.36
N VAL A 36 0.39 -4.70 -16.42
CA VAL A 36 0.52 -6.17 -16.40
C VAL A 36 1.92 -6.59 -15.93
N GLY A 37 1.99 -7.56 -15.02
CA GLY A 37 3.25 -8.11 -14.50
C GLY A 37 3.78 -7.40 -13.25
N GLN A 38 3.06 -6.43 -12.69
CA GLN A 38 3.40 -5.78 -11.42
C GLN A 38 2.83 -6.54 -10.20
N PRO A 39 3.49 -6.47 -9.03
CA PRO A 39 2.88 -6.92 -7.77
C PRO A 39 1.79 -5.92 -7.36
N VAL A 40 0.57 -6.13 -7.84
CA VAL A 40 -0.56 -5.20 -7.77
C VAL A 40 -0.86 -4.67 -6.35
N PRO A 41 -0.92 -5.50 -5.29
CA PRO A 41 -1.15 -5.01 -3.93
C PRO A 41 -0.04 -4.06 -3.46
N ASN A 42 1.22 -4.37 -3.75
CA ASN A 42 2.36 -3.53 -3.34
C ASN A 42 2.35 -2.18 -4.05
N LEU A 43 1.96 -2.15 -5.33
CA LEU A 43 1.87 -0.92 -6.10
C LEU A 43 0.74 -0.01 -5.58
N LEU A 44 -0.42 -0.57 -5.25
CA LEU A 44 -1.52 0.19 -4.67
C LEU A 44 -1.18 0.74 -3.27
N LEU A 45 -0.65 -0.12 -2.40
CA LEU A 45 -0.20 0.27 -1.06
C LEU A 45 0.87 1.37 -1.13
N GLY A 46 1.82 1.23 -2.06
CA GLY A 46 2.86 2.23 -2.32
C GLY A 46 2.30 3.55 -2.88
N ALA A 47 1.33 3.50 -3.79
CA ALA A 47 0.68 4.69 -4.34
C ALA A 47 -0.06 5.49 -3.25
N VAL A 48 -0.80 4.81 -2.38
CA VAL A 48 -1.49 5.43 -1.25
C VAL A 48 -0.48 6.06 -0.28
N HIS A 49 0.54 5.31 0.13
CA HIS A 49 1.56 5.84 1.03
C HIS A 49 2.30 7.03 0.43
N TYR A 50 2.61 6.98 -0.87
CA TYR A 50 3.22 8.08 -1.61
C TYR A 50 2.36 9.34 -1.59
N LEU A 51 1.04 9.23 -1.82
CA LEU A 51 0.15 10.39 -1.79
C LEU A 51 0.04 10.99 -0.39
N LEU A 52 0.00 10.16 0.65
CA LEU A 52 0.04 10.63 2.04
C LEU A 52 1.36 11.36 2.35
N LEU A 53 2.50 10.83 1.91
CA LEU A 53 3.80 11.49 2.02
C LEU A 53 3.87 12.80 1.24
N ALA A 54 3.18 12.89 0.11
CA ALA A 54 3.07 14.10 -0.70
C ALA A 54 2.15 15.18 -0.07
N GLY A 55 1.60 14.94 1.13
CA GLY A 55 0.82 15.91 1.89
C GLY A 55 -0.68 15.87 1.59
N LYS A 56 -1.20 14.78 1.00
CA LYS A 56 -2.66 14.60 0.92
C LYS A 56 -3.24 14.43 2.30
N GLU A 57 -4.17 15.31 2.66
CA GLU A 57 -4.81 15.33 3.96
C GLU A 57 -5.93 14.30 4.01
N HIS A 58 -5.77 13.30 4.87
CA HIS A 58 -6.80 12.30 5.11
C HIS A 58 -6.57 11.61 6.46
N HIS A 59 -7.65 11.12 7.10
CA HIS A 59 -7.53 10.45 8.40
C HIS A 59 -6.67 9.19 8.35
N LEU A 60 -6.61 8.51 7.21
CA LEU A 60 -5.76 7.34 6.96
C LEU A 60 -4.30 7.55 7.40
N LYS A 61 -3.77 8.77 7.35
CA LYS A 61 -2.38 9.08 7.74
C LYS A 61 -2.07 8.68 9.20
N THR A 62 -3.06 8.66 10.08
CA THR A 62 -2.89 8.32 11.50
C THR A 62 -2.50 6.85 11.73
N TYR A 63 -2.72 5.99 10.73
CA TYR A 63 -2.34 4.57 10.79
C TYR A 63 -0.91 4.32 10.30
N TYR A 64 -0.22 5.32 9.73
CA TYR A 64 1.14 5.16 9.20
C TYR A 64 2.16 5.71 10.19
N SER A 65 2.92 4.83 10.85
CA SER A 65 3.96 5.20 11.82
C SER A 65 5.13 6.01 11.25
N SER A 66 5.26 6.04 9.93
CA SER A 66 6.21 6.92 9.23
C SER A 66 5.74 8.37 9.10
N LEU A 67 4.45 8.64 9.34
CA LEU A 67 3.82 9.95 9.17
C LEU A 67 3.43 10.60 10.50
N VAL A 68 3.27 9.81 11.57
CA VAL A 68 2.81 10.29 12.87
C VAL A 68 3.58 9.62 14.01
N GLU A 69 3.80 10.35 15.11
CA GLU A 69 4.47 9.82 16.30
C GLU A 69 3.61 8.78 17.04
N ASN A 70 2.29 9.00 17.09
CA ASN A 70 1.33 8.13 17.78
C ASN A 70 0.38 7.52 16.74
N THR A 71 0.65 6.28 16.38
CA THR A 71 -0.10 5.55 15.35
C THR A 71 -1.35 4.88 15.93
N ASP A 72 -2.48 5.00 15.24
CA ASP A 72 -3.68 4.21 15.55
C ASP A 72 -3.46 2.75 15.11
N THR A 73 -3.85 1.80 15.97
CA THR A 73 -3.65 0.35 15.77
C THR A 73 -4.95 -0.39 15.44
N ASN A 74 -6.08 0.32 15.29
CA ASN A 74 -7.35 -0.27 14.90
C ASN A 74 -7.37 -0.61 13.39
N LEU A 75 -6.97 -1.84 13.06
CA LEU A 75 -6.84 -2.30 11.68
C LEU A 75 -8.17 -2.33 10.90
N ASP A 76 -9.28 -2.68 11.55
CA ASP A 76 -10.61 -2.67 10.91
C ASP A 76 -11.00 -1.24 10.45
N LYS A 77 -10.74 -0.24 11.28
CA LYS A 77 -10.92 1.18 10.90
C LYS A 77 -9.92 1.61 9.85
N ALA A 78 -8.68 1.15 9.93
CA ALA A 78 -7.63 1.46 8.97
C ALA A 78 -8.06 1.08 7.54
N PHE A 79 -8.65 -0.10 7.35
CA PHE A 79 -9.14 -0.51 6.03
C PHE A 79 -10.32 0.34 5.53
N ASN A 80 -11.25 0.71 6.41
CA ASN A 80 -12.34 1.61 6.02
C ASN A 80 -11.80 2.97 5.54
N HIS A 81 -10.83 3.55 6.27
CA HIS A 81 -10.16 4.78 5.84
C HIS A 81 -9.29 4.58 4.60
N PHE A 82 -8.73 3.39 4.40
CA PHE A 82 -7.99 3.06 3.19
C PHE A 82 -8.90 3.08 1.95
N LYS A 83 -10.07 2.44 2.06
CA LYS A 83 -11.09 2.43 1.00
C LYS A 83 -11.60 3.83 0.69
N ASP A 84 -11.89 4.62 1.74
CA ASP A 84 -12.32 6.01 1.59
C ASP A 84 -11.27 6.87 0.88
N PHE A 85 -10.00 6.74 1.27
CA PHE A 85 -8.88 7.40 0.60
C PHE A 85 -8.77 6.99 -0.88
N CYS A 86 -8.90 5.69 -1.17
CA CYS A 86 -8.87 5.17 -2.54
C CYS A 86 -9.98 5.76 -3.41
N LYS A 87 -11.14 6.05 -2.81
CA LYS A 87 -12.27 6.68 -3.49
C LYS A 87 -12.05 8.17 -3.69
N GLU A 88 -11.58 8.88 -2.66
CA GLU A 88 -11.33 10.32 -2.69
C GLU A 88 -10.24 10.70 -3.70
N TYR A 89 -9.14 9.95 -3.71
CA TYR A 89 -7.95 10.23 -4.54
C TYR A 89 -7.82 9.28 -5.73
N ARG A 90 -8.95 8.73 -6.21
CA ARG A 90 -9.00 7.68 -7.23
C ARG A 90 -8.17 7.97 -8.48
N GLU A 91 -8.37 9.14 -9.09
CA GLU A 91 -7.72 9.49 -10.38
C GLU A 91 -6.19 9.62 -10.24
N GLU A 92 -5.73 10.14 -9.10
CA GLU A 92 -4.32 10.30 -8.79
C GLU A 92 -3.67 8.94 -8.54
N ILE A 93 -4.39 8.05 -7.83
CA ILE A 93 -3.96 6.66 -7.64
C ILE A 93 -3.87 5.94 -8.99
N ILE A 94 -4.89 6.01 -9.85
CA ILE A 94 -4.86 5.40 -11.19
C ILE A 94 -3.65 5.90 -11.99
N THR A 95 -3.40 7.21 -11.96
CA THR A 95 -2.24 7.80 -12.62
C THR A 95 -0.93 7.20 -12.12
N LEU A 96 -0.78 7.01 -10.80
CA LEU A 96 0.40 6.37 -10.22
C LEU A 96 0.50 4.89 -10.61
N LEU A 97 -0.61 4.13 -10.55
CA LEU A 97 -0.65 2.72 -10.94
C LEU A 97 -0.23 2.50 -12.40
N GLN A 98 -0.56 3.45 -13.28
CA GLN A 98 -0.25 3.36 -14.71
C GLN A 98 1.15 3.85 -15.07
N THR A 99 1.75 4.73 -14.28
CA THR A 99 3.02 5.41 -14.61
C THR A 99 4.21 4.95 -13.77
N LYS A 100 3.98 4.37 -12.59
CA LYS A 100 5.02 3.90 -11.69
C LYS A 100 5.25 2.40 -11.86
N LEU A 101 6.52 2.02 -11.91
CA LEU A 101 6.97 0.64 -11.86
C LEU A 101 7.49 0.36 -10.46
N VAL A 102 7.00 -0.68 -9.79
CA VAL A 102 7.60 -1.16 -8.54
C VAL A 102 8.74 -2.10 -8.92
N GLN A 103 9.96 -1.69 -8.63
CA GLN A 103 11.09 -2.61 -8.60
C GLN A 103 11.18 -3.19 -7.19
N THR A 104 10.66 -4.40 -6.99
CA THR A 104 11.01 -5.19 -5.81
C THR A 104 12.46 -5.65 -5.98
N ASN A 105 13.42 -4.79 -5.60
CA ASN A 105 14.79 -5.25 -5.38
C ASN A 105 14.75 -6.17 -4.14
N GLU A 106 14.45 -7.45 -4.34
CA GLU A 106 14.98 -8.48 -3.45
C GLU A 106 16.51 -8.32 -3.45
N VAL A 107 17.15 -8.42 -2.28
CA VAL A 107 18.60 -8.30 -2.08
C VAL A 107 19.33 -9.48 -2.73
N ARG A 108 19.27 -9.61 -4.06
CA ARG A 108 20.05 -10.55 -4.89
C ARG A 108 20.78 -9.87 -6.03
N ARG A 109 20.75 -8.53 -6.11
CA ARG A 109 21.46 -7.78 -7.15
C ARG A 109 22.72 -7.07 -6.63
N CYS A 110 23.51 -7.78 -5.83
CA CYS A 110 24.93 -7.59 -5.50
C CYS A 110 25.29 -8.85 -4.66
N ALA A 111 26.24 -9.73 -4.97
CA ALA A 111 27.35 -9.73 -5.89
C ALA A 111 27.69 -11.19 -6.28
N TYR A 112 28.32 -11.34 -7.45
CA TYR A 112 29.21 -12.45 -7.81
C TYR A 112 30.60 -12.15 -7.23
#